data_AF-A0A7Y0X9W2-F1
#
_entry.id   AF-A0A7Y0X9W2-F1
#
_cell.length_a   1.000
_cell.length_b   1.000
_cell.length_c   1.000
_cell.angle_alpha   90.00
_cell.angle_beta   90.00
_cell.angle_gamma   90.00
#
_symmetry.space_group_name_H-M   'P 1'
#
loop_
_entity.id
_entity.type
_entity.pdbx_description
1 polymer ?
#
loop_
_entity_poly.entity_id
_entity_poly.type
_entity_poly.pdbx_seq_one_letter_code
_entity_poly.pdbx_strand_id
1 'polypeptide(L)'
;VETVMPLMKEGAALGYSHGFNVVEEGMQIRKDLTVVMVAPKCPGTEVREEYKRGFGVPTLIAVHPENDPKGEGWDIAKAWAAATGGHRAGCL
;
A
#
# COMPACT_ATOMS: atom_id res chain seq x y z
N VAL A 1 -13.85 -4.68 2.62
CA VAL A 1 -12.95 -5.71 2.01
C VAL A 1 -13.73 -6.97 1.65
N GLU A 2 -14.65 -7.41 2.49
CA GLU A 2 -15.51 -8.60 2.28
C GLU A 2 -16.26 -8.63 0.94
N THR A 3 -16.67 -7.49 0.41
CA THR A 3 -17.35 -7.40 -0.90
C THR A 3 -16.41 -7.40 -2.10
N VAL A 4 -15.15 -6.98 -1.90
CA VAL A 4 -14.16 -6.81 -2.97
C VAL A 4 -13.34 -8.08 -3.12
N MET A 5 -12.87 -8.65 -2.02
CA MET A 5 -11.96 -9.80 -1.99
C MET A 5 -12.49 -11.03 -2.77
N PRO A 6 -13.79 -11.38 -2.75
CA PRO A 6 -14.32 -12.48 -3.56
C PRO A 6 -14.25 -12.24 -5.07
N LEU A 7 -14.22 -10.97 -5.50
CA LEU A 7 -14.18 -10.56 -6.90
C LEU A 7 -12.75 -10.37 -7.42
N MET A 8 -11.75 -10.42 -6.55
CA MET A 8 -10.35 -10.26 -6.93
C MET A 8 -9.85 -11.51 -7.67
N LYS A 9 -9.17 -11.29 -8.79
CA LYS A 9 -8.45 -12.34 -9.52
C LYS A 9 -7.46 -13.05 -8.60
N GLU A 10 -7.18 -14.31 -8.91
CA GLU A 10 -6.18 -15.10 -8.21
C GLU A 10 -4.80 -14.42 -8.29
N GLY A 11 -4.08 -14.37 -7.17
CA GLY A 11 -2.73 -13.83 -7.13
C GLY A 11 -2.65 -12.32 -7.30
N ALA A 12 -3.76 -11.58 -7.10
CA ALA A 12 -3.74 -10.12 -7.11
C ALA A 12 -3.07 -9.53 -5.85
N ALA A 13 -2.81 -8.22 -5.90
CA ALA A 13 -2.38 -7.47 -4.73
C ALA A 13 -3.52 -6.62 -4.16
N LEU A 14 -3.65 -6.58 -2.83
CA LEU A 14 -4.56 -5.72 -2.08
C LEU A 14 -3.75 -4.64 -1.35
N GLY A 15 -3.98 -3.38 -1.71
CA GLY A 15 -3.28 -2.24 -1.14
C GLY A 15 -4.09 -1.51 -0.07
N TYR A 16 -3.43 -1.10 1.01
CA TYR A 16 -3.97 -0.21 2.05
C TYR A 16 -3.14 1.07 2.18
N SER A 17 -3.74 2.14 2.70
CA SER A 17 -3.01 3.32 3.19
C SER A 17 -3.02 3.47 4.71
N HIS A 18 -3.60 2.49 5.41
CA HIS A 18 -3.53 2.36 6.85
C HIS A 18 -3.73 0.89 7.27
N GLY A 19 -3.09 0.47 8.36
CA GLY A 19 -3.07 -0.92 8.81
C GLY A 19 -4.25 -1.34 9.70
N PHE A 20 -5.16 -0.44 10.08
CA PHE A 20 -6.20 -0.70 11.08
C PHE A 20 -7.01 -1.98 10.82
N ASN A 21 -7.53 -2.15 9.61
CA ASN A 21 -8.35 -3.31 9.24
C ASN A 21 -7.57 -4.65 9.31
N VAL A 22 -6.26 -4.65 9.04
CA VAL A 22 -5.44 -5.87 9.08
C VAL A 22 -4.99 -6.19 10.51
N VAL A 23 -4.57 -5.17 11.27
CA VAL A 23 -3.95 -5.36 12.59
C VAL A 23 -4.97 -5.34 13.72
N GLU A 24 -5.80 -4.29 13.79
CA GLU A 24 -6.72 -4.08 14.92
C GLU A 24 -8.01 -4.89 14.76
N GLU A 25 -8.57 -4.93 13.56
CA GLU A 25 -9.78 -5.72 13.27
C GLU A 25 -9.47 -7.19 12.97
N GLY A 26 -8.20 -7.53 12.71
CA GLY A 26 -7.76 -8.90 12.43
C GLY A 26 -8.35 -9.48 11.14
N MET A 27 -8.65 -8.65 10.14
CA MET A 27 -9.26 -9.09 8.88
C MET A 27 -8.43 -10.20 8.22
N GLN A 28 -9.07 -11.32 7.95
CA GLN A 28 -8.45 -12.46 7.30
C GLN A 28 -8.47 -12.28 5.78
N ILE A 29 -7.29 -12.15 5.18
CA ILE A 29 -7.13 -11.97 3.73
C ILE A 29 -6.86 -13.31 3.05
N ARG A 30 -7.47 -13.53 1.89
CA ARG A 30 -7.28 -14.70 1.03
C ARG A 30 -5.78 -14.96 0.79
N LYS A 31 -5.32 -16.21 0.99
CA LYS A 31 -3.89 -16.57 1.03
C LYS A 31 -3.14 -16.38 -0.29
N ASP A 32 -3.85 -16.36 -1.42
CA ASP A 32 -3.26 -16.11 -2.74
C ASP A 32 -2.93 -14.63 -2.98
N LEU A 33 -3.49 -13.71 -2.17
CA LEU A 33 -3.31 -12.29 -2.37
C LEU A 33 -2.04 -11.78 -1.68
N THR A 34 -1.33 -10.88 -2.37
CA THR A 34 -0.26 -10.09 -1.77
C THR A 34 -0.86 -8.86 -1.09
N VAL A 35 -0.49 -8.56 0.16
CA VAL A 35 -1.01 -7.39 0.90
C VAL A 35 0.11 -6.41 1.19
N VAL A 36 -0.06 -5.18 0.71
CA VAL A 36 0.91 -4.10 0.86
C VAL A 36 0.26 -2.85 1.44
N MET A 37 1.07 -2.01 2.09
CA MET A 37 0.66 -0.70 2.56
C MET A 37 1.53 0.41 1.97
N VAL A 38 0.91 1.50 1.54
CA VAL A 38 1.57 2.77 1.20
C VAL A 38 0.79 3.90 1.87
N ALA A 39 1.38 4.51 2.89
CA ALA A 39 0.74 5.44 3.80
C ALA A 39 1.43 6.82 3.80
N PRO A 40 0.99 7.75 2.94
CA PRO A 40 1.47 9.13 2.93
C PRO A 40 1.19 9.85 4.26
N LYS A 41 2.12 10.68 4.73
CA LYS A 41 2.02 11.40 6.01
C LYS A 41 1.48 12.82 5.86
N CYS A 42 0.41 12.97 5.09
CA CYS A 42 -0.29 14.24 4.91
C CYS A 42 -1.72 14.00 4.37
N PRO A 43 -2.59 15.03 4.34
CA PRO A 43 -3.87 14.97 3.65
C PRO A 43 -3.71 14.73 2.14
N GLY A 44 -4.69 14.07 1.51
CA GLY A 44 -4.64 13.74 0.09
C GLY A 44 -4.45 14.94 -0.85
N THR A 45 -4.93 16.12 -0.46
CA THR A 45 -4.70 17.37 -1.20
C THR A 45 -3.21 17.72 -1.29
N GLU A 46 -2.48 17.58 -0.18
CA GLU A 46 -1.04 17.89 -0.11
C GLU A 46 -0.22 16.87 -0.90
N VAL A 47 -0.59 15.58 -0.86
CA VAL A 47 0.02 14.54 -1.72
C VAL A 47 0.00 14.99 -3.18
N ARG A 48 -1.15 15.52 -3.66
CA ARG A 48 -1.30 15.94 -5.05
C ARG A 48 -0.55 17.24 -5.35
N GLU A 49 -0.62 18.23 -4.46
CA GLU A 49 0.03 19.52 -4.69
C GLU A 49 1.56 19.39 -4.70
N GLU A 50 2.16 18.67 -3.75
CA GLU A 50 3.60 18.45 -3.75
C GLU A 50 4.07 17.60 -4.95
N TYR A 51 3.27 16.61 -5.36
CA TYR A 51 3.55 15.85 -6.58
C TYR A 51 3.60 16.74 -7.83
N LYS A 52 2.63 17.67 -7.98
CA LYS A 52 2.58 18.62 -9.12
C LYS A 52 3.79 19.55 -9.15
N ARG A 53 4.36 19.88 -7.99
CA ARG A 53 5.56 20.73 -7.86
C ARG A 53 6.86 20.00 -8.13
N GLY A 54 6.79 18.71 -8.50
CA GLY A 54 7.98 17.88 -8.75
C GLY A 54 8.58 17.28 -7.49
N PHE A 55 7.91 17.41 -6.34
CA PHE A 55 8.31 16.83 -5.06
C PHE A 55 7.36 15.69 -4.66
N GLY A 56 7.27 15.40 -3.36
CA GLY A 56 6.38 14.39 -2.81
C GLY A 56 6.26 14.55 -1.30
N VAL A 57 5.73 13.53 -0.63
CA VAL A 57 5.48 13.57 0.80
C VAL A 57 6.05 12.33 1.49
N PRO A 58 6.59 12.46 2.72
CA PRO A 58 7.08 11.31 3.47
C PRO A 58 6.02 10.21 3.54
N THR A 59 6.42 8.99 3.22
CA THR A 59 5.48 7.88 3.03
C THR A 59 6.00 6.63 3.73
N LEU A 60 5.18 5.99 4.56
CA LEU A 60 5.51 4.68 5.11
C LEU A 60 5.07 3.58 4.15
N ILE A 61 5.88 2.53 4.05
CA ILE A 61 5.55 1.34 3.27
C ILE A 61 5.65 0.07 4.12
N ALA A 62 4.81 -0.92 3.83
CA ALA A 62 4.89 -2.21 4.50
C ALA A 62 4.38 -3.35 3.60
N VAL A 63 4.79 -4.57 3.95
CA VAL A 63 4.30 -5.82 3.38
C VAL A 63 3.78 -6.67 4.53
N HIS A 64 2.55 -7.18 4.42
CA HIS A 64 2.00 -8.07 5.44
C HIS A 64 2.65 -9.45 5.33
N PRO A 65 3.34 -9.95 6.37
CA PRO A 65 4.16 -11.16 6.26
C PRO A 65 3.36 -12.43 5.95
N GLU A 66 2.09 -12.50 6.36
CA GLU A 66 1.24 -13.68 6.09
C GLU A 66 0.65 -13.68 4.67
N ASN A 67 0.77 -12.56 3.95
CA ASN A 67 0.18 -12.36 2.63
C ASN A 67 1.21 -11.78 1.65
N ASP A 68 2.29 -12.52 1.41
CA ASP A 68 3.19 -12.29 0.28
C ASP A 68 3.61 -13.62 -0.39
N PRO A 69 2.65 -14.37 -0.97
CA PRO A 69 2.89 -15.73 -1.46
C PRO A 69 3.88 -15.79 -2.65
N LYS A 70 4.07 -14.67 -3.36
CA LYS A 70 4.96 -14.56 -4.52
C LYS A 70 6.27 -13.84 -4.20
N GLY A 71 6.42 -13.27 -3.01
CA GLY A 71 7.60 -12.48 -2.64
C GLY A 71 7.73 -11.15 -3.40
N GLU A 72 6.64 -10.65 -4.00
CA GLU A 72 6.63 -9.43 -4.83
C GLU A 72 6.13 -8.21 -4.05
N GLY A 73 5.77 -8.35 -2.78
CA GLY A 73 5.16 -7.29 -1.97
C GLY A 73 6.02 -6.04 -1.88
N TRP A 74 7.33 -6.19 -1.70
CA TRP A 74 8.23 -5.03 -1.59
C TRP A 74 8.37 -4.26 -2.90
N ASP A 75 8.40 -4.95 -4.03
CA ASP A 75 8.49 -4.31 -5.34
C ASP A 75 7.21 -3.54 -5.65
N ILE A 76 6.05 -4.12 -5.35
CA ILE A 76 4.74 -3.45 -5.48
C ILE A 76 4.67 -2.23 -4.57
N ALA A 77 5.03 -2.36 -3.28
CA ALA A 77 4.95 -1.25 -2.32
C ALA A 77 5.89 -0.10 -2.69
N LYS A 78 7.14 -0.40 -3.07
CA LYS A 78 8.12 0.60 -3.51
C LYS A 78 7.69 1.27 -4.81
N ALA A 79 7.20 0.50 -5.79
CA ALA A 79 6.72 1.06 -7.06
C ALA A 79 5.51 1.98 -6.85
N TRP A 80 4.55 1.59 -6.01
CA TRP A 80 3.39 2.41 -5.69
C TRP A 80 3.80 3.70 -4.95
N ALA A 81 4.65 3.61 -3.92
CA ALA A 81 5.18 4.80 -3.23
C ALA A 81 5.99 5.71 -4.17
N ALA A 82 6.72 5.14 -5.13
CA ALA A 82 7.42 5.91 -6.14
C ALA A 82 6.44 6.66 -7.06
N ALA A 83 5.40 5.96 -7.54
CA ALA A 83 4.39 6.51 -8.44
C ALA A 83 3.57 7.66 -7.82
N THR A 84 3.38 7.65 -6.49
CA THR A 84 2.75 8.77 -5.76
C THR A 84 3.73 9.88 -5.38
N GLY A 85 5.01 9.74 -5.69
CA GLY A 85 6.06 10.73 -5.40
C GLY A 85 6.74 10.58 -4.05
N GLY A 86 6.35 9.61 -3.20
CA GLY A 86 6.92 9.43 -1.86
C GLY A 86 8.44 9.28 -1.84
N HIS A 87 9.01 8.57 -2.83
CA HIS A 87 10.46 8.42 -3.00
C HIS A 87 11.25 9.75 -3.11
N ARG A 88 10.59 10.85 -3.48
CA ARG A 88 11.22 12.18 -3.59
C ARG A 88 11.41 12.85 -2.23
N ALA A 89 10.59 12.49 -1.25
CA ALA A 89 10.61 13.04 0.11
C ALA A 89 11.10 12.05 1.17
N GLY A 90 11.20 10.76 0.82
CA GLY A 90 11.67 9.69 1.69
C GLY A 90 10.58 8.65 1.96
N CYS A 91 11.00 7.38 1.93
CA CYS A 91 10.17 6.24 2.30
C CYS A 91 10.84 5.45 3.43
N LEU A 92 10.04 5.02 4.39
CA LEU A 92 10.46 4.17 5.52
C LEU A 92 9.58 2.93 5.60
#